data_AF-A0A176U9H7-F1
#
_entry.id   AF-A0A176U9H7-F1
#
_cell.length_a   1.000
_cell.length_b   1.000
_cell.length_c   1.000
_cell.angle_alpha   90.00
_cell.angle_beta   90.00
_cell.angle_gamma   90.00
#
_symmetry.space_group_name_H-M   'P 1'
#
loop_
_entity.id
_entity.type
_entity.pdbx_description
1 polymer ?
#
loop_
_entity_poly.entity_id
_entity_poly.type
_entity_poly.pdbx_seq_one_letter_code
_entity_poly.pdbx_strand_id
1 'polypeptide(L)'
;MDLITVGQQLQAAVLRAYQQMEHEGKDQCRVSYLADRAAFQVQTKSVAEGTVIGYADMQAGQDLKVHQIRIRRGSDGRLSCMYPAQASGSNENKQWHNLAAELSDGRLHEEILKVFRQEHPREAGTQFSSVQHHVKQKREEPEEEEDWER
;
A
#
# COMPACT_ATOMS: atom_id res chain seq x y z
N MET A 1 1.17 -22.90 3.19
CA MET A 1 0.60 -21.89 4.10
C MET A 1 0.11 -20.78 3.21
N ASP A 2 -1.19 -20.55 3.18
CA ASP A 2 -1.79 -19.56 2.29
C ASP A 2 -1.64 -18.17 2.91
N LEU A 3 -0.88 -17.30 2.25
CA LEU A 3 -0.61 -15.93 2.73
C LEU A 3 -1.86 -15.04 2.68
N ILE A 4 -2.88 -15.47 1.93
CA ILE A 4 -4.18 -14.82 1.84
C ILE A 4 -5.23 -15.90 1.98
N THR A 5 -6.13 -15.72 2.94
CA THR A 5 -7.31 -16.57 3.11
C THR A 5 -8.54 -15.76 2.80
N VAL A 6 -9.39 -16.31 1.94
CA VAL A 6 -10.65 -15.71 1.51
C VAL A 6 -11.79 -16.65 1.89
N GLY A 7 -12.78 -16.15 2.62
CA GLY A 7 -13.96 -16.89 3.04
C GLY A 7 -14.87 -17.20 1.85
N GLN A 8 -15.64 -18.29 1.97
CA GLN A 8 -16.46 -18.80 0.87
C GLN A 8 -17.46 -17.77 0.34
N GLN A 9 -17.98 -16.90 1.20
CA GLN A 9 -18.95 -15.87 0.79
C GLN A 9 -18.30 -14.76 -0.05
N LEU A 10 -17.13 -14.29 0.35
CA LEU A 10 -16.33 -13.32 -0.41
C LEU A 10 -15.79 -13.92 -1.70
N GLN A 11 -15.29 -15.15 -1.67
CA GLN A 11 -14.87 -15.85 -2.87
C GLN A 11 -16.04 -15.97 -3.88
N ALA A 12 -17.22 -16.38 -3.41
CA ALA A 12 -18.41 -16.46 -4.25
C ALA A 12 -18.86 -15.10 -4.78
N ALA A 13 -18.74 -14.03 -3.99
CA ALA A 13 -19.13 -12.70 -4.41
C ALA A 13 -18.14 -12.08 -5.40
N VAL A 14 -16.83 -12.28 -5.23
CA VAL A 14 -15.81 -11.91 -6.22
C VAL A 14 -16.02 -12.68 -7.52
N LEU A 15 -16.27 -13.99 -7.44
CA LEU A 15 -16.58 -14.81 -8.62
C LEU A 15 -17.84 -14.33 -9.33
N ARG A 16 -18.91 -14.01 -8.58
CA ARG A 16 -20.15 -13.45 -9.16
C ARG A 16 -19.91 -12.10 -9.83
N ALA A 17 -19.17 -11.20 -9.17
CA ALA A 17 -18.81 -9.91 -9.75
C ALA A 17 -17.99 -10.11 -11.03
N TYR A 18 -16.99 -10.98 -11.01
CA TYR A 18 -16.17 -11.32 -12.19
C TYR A 18 -17.01 -11.92 -13.34
N GLN A 19 -17.94 -12.82 -13.04
CA GLN A 19 -18.85 -13.38 -14.04
C GLN A 19 -19.80 -12.33 -14.63
N GLN A 20 -20.27 -11.39 -13.80
CA GLN A 20 -21.05 -10.24 -14.28
C GLN A 20 -20.22 -9.29 -15.14
N MET A 21 -18.92 -9.14 -14.86
CA MET A 21 -17.98 -8.35 -15.66
C MET A 21 -17.76 -8.87 -17.08
N GLU A 22 -17.83 -10.20 -17.31
CA GLU A 22 -17.74 -10.75 -18.67
C GLU A 22 -18.90 -10.26 -19.56
N HIS A 23 -19.99 -9.80 -18.97
CA HIS A 23 -21.17 -9.33 -19.68
C HIS A 23 -21.27 -7.79 -19.83
N GLU A 24 -20.61 -6.98 -18.98
CA GLU A 24 -20.88 -5.53 -18.90
C GLU A 24 -19.73 -4.58 -19.28
N GLY A 25 -18.61 -5.08 -19.81
CA GLY A 25 -17.53 -4.21 -20.28
C GLY A 25 -16.61 -3.76 -19.13
N LYS A 26 -15.30 -3.86 -19.40
CA LYS A 26 -14.23 -4.04 -18.40
C LYS A 26 -13.95 -2.87 -17.44
N ASP A 27 -14.67 -1.74 -17.54
CA ASP A 27 -14.30 -0.49 -16.84
C ASP A 27 -15.10 -0.19 -15.56
N GLN A 28 -16.21 -0.89 -15.28
CA GLN A 28 -17.07 -0.55 -14.14
C GLN A 28 -16.82 -1.34 -12.85
N CYS A 29 -16.03 -2.40 -12.88
CA CYS A 29 -15.82 -3.23 -11.67
C CYS A 29 -14.68 -2.73 -10.79
N ARG A 30 -14.65 -1.42 -10.56
CA ARG A 30 -13.62 -0.78 -9.75
C ARG A 30 -14.00 -0.59 -8.28
N VAL A 31 -15.24 -0.85 -7.90
CA VAL A 31 -15.69 -0.72 -6.51
C VAL A 31 -16.79 -1.73 -6.27
N SER A 32 -16.60 -2.62 -5.30
CA SER A 32 -17.64 -3.12 -4.37
C SER A 32 -17.17 -4.40 -3.69
N TYR A 33 -16.25 -4.29 -2.73
CA TYR A 33 -16.25 -5.28 -1.66
C TYR A 33 -16.09 -4.66 -0.28
N LEU A 34 -17.25 -4.31 0.27
CA LEU A 34 -17.61 -4.32 1.70
C LEU A 34 -16.66 -3.57 2.65
N ALA A 35 -16.67 -2.25 2.54
CA ALA A 35 -16.20 -1.36 3.61
C ALA A 35 -17.36 -0.68 4.38
N ASP A 36 -18.56 -1.25 4.34
CA ASP A 36 -19.62 -0.86 5.28
C ASP A 36 -19.81 -2.01 6.29
N ARG A 37 -19.18 -1.85 7.47
CA ARG A 37 -19.28 -2.70 8.68
C ARG A 37 -18.43 -3.98 8.79
N ALA A 38 -17.47 -4.22 7.92
CA ALA A 38 -16.45 -5.22 8.20
C ALA A 38 -15.54 -4.71 9.33
N ALA A 39 -15.59 -5.34 10.52
CA ALA A 39 -14.65 -5.03 11.60
C ALA A 39 -13.23 -5.25 11.08
N PHE A 40 -12.52 -4.16 10.82
CA PHE A 40 -11.15 -4.17 10.37
C PHE A 40 -10.25 -4.35 11.58
N GLN A 41 -9.45 -5.42 11.57
CA GLN A 41 -8.50 -5.74 12.63
C GLN A 41 -7.12 -5.87 12.02
N VAL A 42 -6.13 -5.28 12.69
CA VAL A 42 -4.73 -5.38 12.32
C VAL A 42 -3.96 -5.80 13.55
N GLN A 43 -3.05 -6.75 13.39
CA GLN A 43 -2.04 -7.09 14.38
C GLN A 43 -0.68 -6.86 13.77
N THR A 44 0.20 -6.14 14.47
CA THR A 44 1.53 -5.87 13.95
C THR A 44 2.64 -6.44 14.84
N LYS A 45 3.80 -6.62 14.23
CA LYS A 45 5.03 -6.96 14.92
C LYS A 45 6.19 -6.18 14.32
N SER A 46 7.09 -5.69 15.16
CA SER A 46 8.35 -5.09 14.74
C SER A 46 9.39 -6.15 14.36
N VAL A 47 10.21 -5.87 13.34
CA VAL A 47 11.40 -6.65 12.96
C VAL A 47 12.53 -5.74 12.50
N ALA A 48 13.73 -6.29 12.28
CA ALA A 48 14.90 -5.56 11.78
C ALA A 48 15.52 -6.27 10.58
N GLU A 49 14.77 -6.40 9.48
CA GLU A 49 15.14 -7.15 8.28
C GLU A 49 15.44 -6.21 7.11
N GLY A 50 16.58 -5.52 7.18
CA GLY A 50 16.99 -4.55 6.16
C GLY A 50 16.01 -3.39 6.05
N THR A 51 15.31 -3.28 4.92
CA THR A 51 14.27 -2.25 4.73
C THR A 51 12.93 -2.63 5.34
N VAL A 52 12.73 -3.90 5.75
CA VAL A 52 11.51 -4.36 6.42
C VAL A 52 11.67 -4.14 7.92
N ILE A 53 10.79 -3.31 8.48
CA ILE A 53 10.82 -2.92 9.90
C ILE A 53 9.66 -3.52 10.70
N GLY A 54 8.73 -4.19 10.02
CA GLY A 54 7.60 -4.83 10.65
C GLY A 54 6.82 -5.73 9.72
N TYR A 55 5.93 -6.51 10.30
CA TYR A 55 4.91 -7.25 9.60
C TYR A 55 3.54 -6.92 10.17
N ALA A 56 2.52 -7.02 9.34
CA ALA A 56 1.13 -6.93 9.73
C ALA A 56 0.34 -8.12 9.19
N ASP A 57 -0.57 -8.60 10.02
CA ASP A 57 -1.67 -9.46 9.62
C ASP A 57 -2.95 -8.63 9.71
N MET A 58 -3.75 -8.62 8.65
CA MET A 58 -5.04 -7.93 8.63
C MET A 58 -6.19 -8.92 8.47
N GLN A 59 -7.32 -8.55 9.05
CA GLN A 59 -8.60 -9.18 8.83
C GLN A 59 -9.65 -8.11 8.55
N ALA A 60 -10.40 -8.28 7.47
CA ALA A 60 -11.57 -7.45 7.16
C ALA A 60 -12.80 -8.34 7.16
N GLY A 61 -13.67 -8.16 8.17
CA GLY A 61 -14.85 -9.00 8.35
C GLY A 61 -14.47 -10.44 8.72
N GLN A 62 -15.33 -11.39 8.39
CA GLN A 62 -15.03 -12.82 8.64
C GLN A 62 -14.28 -13.48 7.48
N ASP A 63 -14.33 -12.86 6.31
CA ASP A 63 -13.95 -13.53 5.07
C ASP A 63 -12.57 -13.14 4.56
N LEU A 64 -12.06 -11.93 4.75
CA LEU A 64 -10.75 -11.57 4.21
C LEU A 64 -9.68 -11.58 5.29
N LYS A 65 -8.63 -12.38 5.09
CA LYS A 65 -7.41 -12.35 5.89
C LYS A 65 -6.19 -12.27 4.98
N VAL A 66 -5.28 -11.36 5.30
CA VAL A 66 -3.99 -11.22 4.61
C VAL A 66 -2.91 -11.28 5.67
N HIS A 67 -2.01 -12.24 5.54
CA HIS A 67 -0.92 -12.48 6.47
C HIS A 67 0.40 -11.97 5.90
N GLN A 68 1.34 -11.62 6.79
CA GLN A 68 2.71 -11.24 6.44
C GLN A 68 2.80 -10.06 5.47
N ILE A 69 1.93 -9.05 5.62
CA ILE A 69 2.11 -7.76 4.96
C ILE A 69 3.40 -7.15 5.51
N ARG A 70 4.35 -6.86 4.63
CA ARG A 70 5.65 -6.27 5.04
C ARG A 70 5.51 -4.78 5.20
N ILE A 71 5.93 -4.26 6.34
CA ILE A 71 6.03 -2.82 6.59
C ILE A 71 7.49 -2.43 6.36
N ARG A 72 7.71 -1.54 5.39
CA ARG A 72 9.04 -1.10 4.98
C ARG A 72 9.29 0.34 5.34
N ARG A 73 10.55 0.65 5.58
CA ARG A 73 11.07 2.01 5.61
C ARG A 73 11.91 2.25 4.35
N GLY A 74 11.49 3.23 3.56
CA GLY A 74 12.25 3.75 2.43
C GLY A 74 13.50 4.52 2.89
N SER A 75 14.43 4.75 1.98
CA SER A 75 15.64 5.57 2.25
C SER A 75 15.30 7.02 2.61
N ASP A 76 14.15 7.52 2.17
CA ASP A 76 13.57 8.82 2.51
C ASP A 76 12.85 8.83 3.89
N GLY A 77 12.90 7.71 4.62
CA GLY A 77 12.24 7.54 5.91
C GLY A 77 10.73 7.26 5.80
N ARG A 78 10.13 7.28 4.60
CA ARG A 78 8.69 7.01 4.44
C ARG A 78 8.40 5.55 4.70
N LEU A 79 7.26 5.30 5.36
CA LEU A 79 6.77 3.96 5.58
C LEU A 79 5.84 3.53 4.45
N SER A 80 5.93 2.27 4.05
CA SER A 80 5.05 1.67 3.05
C SER A 80 4.70 0.23 3.41
N CYS A 81 3.57 -0.25 2.90
CA CYS A 81 3.18 -1.65 3.01
C CYS A 81 3.46 -2.35 1.68
N MET A 82 4.02 -3.56 1.74
CA MET A 82 4.09 -4.48 0.61
C MET A 82 3.31 -5.74 0.94
N TYR A 83 2.22 -5.93 0.21
CA TYR A 83 1.41 -7.14 0.32
C TYR A 83 2.21 -8.39 -0.09
N PRO A 84 1.77 -9.58 0.35
CA PRO A 84 2.36 -10.84 -0.06
C PRO A 84 2.46 -10.95 -1.58
N ALA A 85 3.59 -11.50 -2.04
CA ALA A 85 3.86 -11.72 -3.44
C ALA A 85 4.46 -13.12 -3.62
N GLN A 86 4.12 -13.76 -4.73
CA GLN A 86 4.63 -15.06 -5.12
C GLN A 86 5.49 -14.92 -6.36
N ALA A 87 6.67 -15.55 -6.33
CA ALA A 87 7.47 -15.69 -7.54
C ALA A 87 6.85 -16.77 -8.43
N SER A 88 6.68 -16.46 -9.71
CA SER A 88 6.43 -17.42 -10.78
C SER A 88 7.70 -17.55 -11.64
N GLY A 89 7.85 -18.71 -12.29
CA GLY A 89 8.99 -19.00 -13.17
C GLY A 89 10.23 -19.54 -12.45
N SER A 90 11.18 -20.03 -13.24
CA SER A 90 12.44 -20.63 -12.77
C SER A 90 13.58 -19.60 -12.76
N ASN A 91 14.40 -19.61 -11.71
CA ASN A 91 15.67 -18.88 -11.51
C ASN A 91 15.88 -17.57 -12.30
N GLU A 92 16.23 -17.65 -13.58
CA GLU A 92 16.56 -16.51 -14.44
C GLU A 92 15.33 -15.66 -14.86
N ASN A 93 14.13 -16.26 -14.91
CA ASN A 93 12.87 -15.60 -15.30
C ASN A 93 11.90 -15.47 -14.12
N LYS A 94 12.40 -15.20 -12.91
CA LYS A 94 11.54 -14.99 -11.74
C LYS A 94 10.72 -13.70 -11.90
N GLN A 95 9.43 -13.85 -12.10
CA GLN A 95 8.47 -12.75 -12.06
C GLN A 95 7.76 -12.76 -10.72
N TRP A 96 7.69 -11.60 -10.07
CA TRP A 96 6.97 -11.46 -8.80
C TRP A 96 5.55 -10.99 -9.07
N HIS A 97 4.58 -11.78 -8.63
CA HIS A 97 3.17 -11.45 -8.71
C HIS A 97 2.65 -11.15 -7.32
N ASN A 98 2.09 -9.96 -7.14
CA ASN A 98 1.41 -9.63 -5.89
C ASN A 98 0.15 -10.49 -5.76
N LEU A 99 -0.02 -11.11 -4.61
CA LEU A 99 -1.19 -11.94 -4.30
C LEU A 99 -2.40 -11.08 -3.90
N ALA A 100 -2.15 -9.87 -3.41
CA ALA A 100 -3.16 -8.83 -3.16
C ALA A 100 -2.65 -7.48 -3.66
N ALA A 101 -3.58 -6.67 -4.14
CA ALA A 101 -3.36 -5.28 -4.46
C ALA A 101 -4.49 -4.44 -3.86
N GLU A 102 -4.12 -3.25 -3.41
CA GLU A 102 -5.08 -2.27 -2.94
C GLU A 102 -5.61 -1.46 -4.13
N LEU A 103 -6.93 -1.19 -4.13
CA LEU A 103 -7.52 -0.29 -5.10
C LEU A 103 -7.08 1.15 -4.83
N SER A 104 -7.11 2.00 -5.86
CA SER A 104 -6.59 3.37 -5.79
C SER A 104 -7.32 4.28 -4.80
N ASP A 105 -8.56 3.94 -4.45
CA ASP A 105 -9.40 4.58 -3.45
C ASP A 105 -9.34 3.90 -2.07
N GLY A 106 -8.67 2.74 -1.99
CA GLY A 106 -8.37 2.05 -0.74
C GLY A 106 -7.33 2.83 0.09
N ARG A 107 -7.53 2.83 1.41
CA ARG A 107 -6.60 3.38 2.41
C ARG A 107 -6.26 2.35 3.50
N LEU A 108 -6.37 1.06 3.18
CA LEU A 108 -6.05 -0.04 4.08
C LEU A 108 -4.59 0.01 4.54
N HIS A 109 -3.65 0.32 3.64
CA HIS A 109 -2.25 0.47 4.04
C HIS A 109 -2.05 1.62 5.03
N GLU A 110 -2.81 2.72 4.93
CA GLU A 110 -2.72 3.84 5.88
C GLU A 110 -3.14 3.42 7.29
N GLU A 111 -4.24 2.66 7.42
CA GLU A 111 -4.68 2.13 8.72
C GLU A 111 -3.71 1.10 9.29
N ILE A 112 -3.10 0.24 8.46
CA ILE A 112 -2.03 -0.67 8.90
C ILE A 112 -0.83 0.13 9.46
N LEU A 113 -0.38 1.15 8.72
CA LEU A 113 0.76 1.98 9.15
C LEU A 113 0.43 2.80 10.41
N LYS A 114 -0.83 3.20 10.59
CA LYS A 114 -1.30 3.88 11.79
C LYS A 114 -1.24 2.96 13.01
N VAL A 115 -1.74 1.73 12.91
CA VAL A 115 -1.64 0.72 13.99
C VAL A 115 -0.18 0.43 14.30
N PHE A 116 0.66 0.20 13.27
CA PHE A 116 2.09 -0.04 13.48
C PHE A 116 2.81 1.10 14.21
N ARG A 117 2.50 2.36 13.87
CA ARG A 117 3.08 3.53 14.58
C ARG A 117 2.66 3.60 16.04
N GLN A 118 1.43 3.19 16.34
CA GLN A 118 0.90 3.16 17.71
C GLN A 118 1.54 2.05 18.54
N GLU A 119 1.70 0.86 17.96
CA GLU A 119 2.27 -0.31 18.63
C GLU A 119 3.82 -0.25 18.72
N HIS A 120 4.47 0.33 17.70
CA HIS A 120 5.93 0.30 17.52
C HIS A 120 6.51 1.69 17.18
N PRO A 121 6.40 2.68 18.08
CA PRO A 121 6.79 4.07 17.80
C PRO A 121 8.29 4.26 17.56
N ARG A 122 9.15 3.44 18.16
CA ARG A 122 10.62 3.53 17.98
C ARG A 122 11.02 3.06 16.59
N GLU A 123 10.44 1.94 16.16
CA GLU A 123 10.71 1.30 14.89
C GLU A 123 10.07 2.08 13.75
N ALA A 124 8.90 2.67 13.96
CA ALA A 124 8.26 3.55 12.99
C ALA A 124 8.99 4.88 12.81
N GLY A 125 9.73 5.33 13.84
CA GLY A 125 10.45 6.61 13.84
C GLY A 125 9.49 7.79 14.03
N THR A 126 10.00 8.90 14.58
CA THR A 126 9.21 10.10 14.85
C THR A 126 8.56 10.61 13.56
N GLN A 127 7.26 10.95 13.63
CA GLN A 127 6.47 11.43 12.49
C GLN A 127 7.14 12.58 11.73
N PHE A 128 6.99 12.52 10.40
CA PHE A 128 7.27 13.59 9.45
C PHE A 128 6.74 14.95 9.93
N SER A 129 7.57 15.99 9.85
CA SER A 129 7.09 17.36 9.82
C SER A 129 6.22 17.54 8.57
N SER A 130 4.94 17.77 8.77
CA SER A 130 3.94 18.03 7.74
C SER A 130 4.06 19.43 7.13
N VAL A 131 5.27 19.87 6.74
CA VAL A 131 5.47 21.16 6.07
C VAL A 131 6.60 21.02 5.05
N GLN A 132 6.25 20.89 3.76
CA GLN A 132 6.81 21.66 2.65
C GLN A 132 6.20 21.17 1.32
N HIS A 133 4.95 21.56 1.09
CA HIS A 133 4.54 21.93 -0.27
C HIS A 133 5.26 23.22 -0.63
N HIS A 134 6.49 23.13 -1.13
CA HIS A 134 7.06 24.20 -1.95
C HIS A 134 7.45 23.62 -3.29
N VAL A 135 6.50 23.77 -4.21
CA VAL A 135 6.74 23.96 -5.63
C VAL A 135 7.96 24.88 -5.75
N LYS A 136 9.13 24.32 -6.09
CA LYS A 136 10.21 25.12 -6.67
C LYS A 136 9.74 25.53 -8.07
N GLN A 137 8.91 26.57 -8.14
CA GLN A 137 8.83 27.38 -9.35
C GLN A 137 10.20 28.03 -9.49
N LYS A 138 10.84 27.75 -10.62
CA LYS A 138 12.10 28.34 -11.04
C LYS A 138 12.02 29.86 -10.84
N ARG A 139 12.92 30.39 -10.03
CA ARG A 139 13.26 31.81 -10.05
C ARG A 139 14.05 32.00 -11.33
N GLU A 140 13.46 32.67 -12.32
CA GLU A 140 14.21 33.22 -13.45
C GLU A 140 15.28 34.17 -12.89
N GLU A 141 16.51 33.96 -13.33
CA GLU A 141 17.62 34.89 -13.09
C GLU A 141 17.34 36.17 -13.88
N PRO A 142 17.48 37.37 -13.31
CA PRO A 142 17.38 38.58 -14.10
C PRO A 142 18.62 38.69 -14.99
N GLU A 143 18.38 38.85 -16.28
CA GLU A 143 19.38 39.17 -17.30
C GLU A 143 20.14 40.44 -16.88
N GLU A 144 21.47 40.40 -16.98
CA GLU A 144 22.33 41.56 -16.77
C GLU A 144 22.06 42.59 -17.89
N GLU A 145 21.51 43.75 -17.54
CA GLU A 145 21.50 44.92 -18.42
C GLU A 145 22.94 45.45 -18.52
N GLU A 146 23.56 45.27 -19.70
CA GLU A 146 24.80 45.93 -20.09
C GLU A 146 24.58 47.45 -20.16
N ASP A 147 25.09 48.16 -19.14
CA ASP A 147 25.15 49.62 -19.10
C ASP A 147 26.27 50.11 -20.05
N TRP A 148 25.87 50.47 -21.26
CA TRP A 148 26.69 51.23 -22.20
C TRP A 148 26.63 52.71 -21.83
N GLU A 149 27.62 53.25 -21.12
CA GLU A 149 28.10 54.65 -21.27
C GLU A 149 29.25 55.01 -20.29
N ARG A 150 30.50 55.00 -20.80
CA ARG A 150 31.39 56.18 -20.82
C ARG A 150 32.76 55.93 -21.45
#